data_AF-A0A522KGI5-F1
#
_entry.id   AF-A0A522KGI5-F1
#
_cell.length_a   1.000
_cell.length_b   1.000
_cell.length_c   1.000
_cell.angle_alpha   90.00
_cell.angle_beta   90.00
_cell.angle_gamma   90.00
#
_symmetry.space_group_name_H-M   'P 1'
#
loop_
_entity.id
_entity.type
_entity.pdbx_description
1 polymer ?
#
loop_
_entity_poly.entity_id
_entity_poly.type
_entity_poly.pdbx_seq_one_letter_code
_entity_poly.pdbx_strand_id
1 'polypeptide(L)'
;ATPPALFDLASALFANGNRLARTAMSFEALLDEHESLPEEAAVCHFIEHAAKATHALAEALQQRRAPAGLPDLRPLQHELAQRLAVTRDHGKTELLARISDRLTDNVNTLAHVIGRSPQLTMVDDRHRTGHVPGDAA
;
A
#
# COMPACT_ATOMS: atom_id res chain seq x y z
N ALA A 1 10.90 -10.07 25.83
CA ALA A 1 10.80 -8.76 25.16
C ALA A 1 10.54 -9.00 23.67
N THR A 2 9.72 -8.18 23.01
CA THR A 2 9.55 -8.24 21.55
C THR A 2 10.85 -7.81 20.87
N PRO A 3 11.37 -8.57 19.89
CA PRO A 3 12.54 -8.16 19.12
C PRO A 3 12.35 -6.78 18.48
N PRO A 4 13.35 -5.87 18.53
CA PRO A 4 13.24 -4.52 17.99
C PRO A 4 12.80 -4.48 16.52
N ALA A 5 13.35 -5.37 15.69
CA ALA A 5 13.02 -5.46 14.27
C ALA A 5 11.53 -5.81 14.01
N LEU A 6 10.93 -6.64 14.86
CA LEU A 6 9.51 -6.97 14.77
C LEU A 6 8.61 -5.83 15.24
N PHE A 7 9.06 -5.08 16.26
CA PHE A 7 8.37 -3.89 16.72
C PHE A 7 8.37 -2.78 15.65
N ASP A 8 9.51 -2.56 15.00
CA ASP A 8 9.65 -1.58 13.91
C ASP A 8 8.77 -1.94 12.72
N LEU A 9 8.74 -3.23 12.35
CA LEU A 9 7.86 -3.72 11.28
C LEU A 9 6.38 -3.52 11.63
N ALA A 10 5.96 -3.91 12.84
CA ALA A 10 4.57 -3.74 13.28
C ALA A 10 4.16 -2.25 13.28
N SER A 11 5.05 -1.38 13.75
CA SER A 11 4.86 0.07 13.75
C SER A 11 4.75 0.63 12.32
N ALA A 12 5.61 0.16 11.41
CA ALA A 12 5.55 0.54 10.00
C ALA A 12 4.26 0.08 9.33
N LEU A 13 3.82 -1.17 9.55
CA LEU A 13 2.57 -1.69 9.02
C LEU A 13 1.36 -0.90 9.54
N PHE A 14 1.31 -0.63 10.84
CA PHE A 14 0.23 0.14 11.46
C PHE A 14 0.17 1.58 10.92
N ALA A 15 1.31 2.26 10.83
CA ALA A 15 1.36 3.64 10.33
C ALA A 15 0.95 3.73 8.85
N ASN A 16 1.47 2.84 8.01
CA ASN A 16 1.17 2.83 6.58
C ASN A 16 -0.25 2.35 6.28
N GLY A 17 -0.76 1.35 7.00
CA GLY A 17 -2.14 0.88 6.89
C GLY A 17 -3.15 1.97 7.26
N ASN A 18 -2.88 2.74 8.32
CA ASN A 18 -3.71 3.89 8.69
C ASN A 18 -3.67 5.01 7.64
N ARG A 19 -2.52 5.27 7.02
CA ARG A 19 -2.42 6.23 5.91
C ARG A 19 -3.28 5.77 4.72
N LEU A 20 -3.18 4.50 4.34
CA LEU A 20 -4.00 3.90 3.29
C LEU A 20 -5.49 4.05 3.60
N ALA A 21 -5.92 3.65 4.80
CA ALA A 21 -7.33 3.70 5.21
C ALA A 21 -7.90 5.11 5.16
N ARG A 22 -7.17 6.11 5.68
CA ARG A 22 -7.61 7.52 5.61
C ARG A 22 -7.72 8.02 4.17
N THR A 23 -6.76 7.65 3.31
CA THR A 23 -6.82 8.00 1.88
C THR A 23 -8.02 7.35 1.19
N ALA A 24 -8.32 6.08 1.49
CA ALA A 24 -9.48 5.39 0.95
C ALA A 24 -10.80 6.05 1.41
N MET A 25 -10.94 6.38 2.70
CA MET A 25 -12.10 7.11 3.23
C MET A 25 -12.27 8.49 2.58
N SER A 26 -11.18 9.23 2.39
CA SER A 26 -11.23 10.51 1.68
C SER A 26 -11.58 10.35 0.20
N PHE A 27 -11.24 9.21 -0.41
CA PHE A 27 -11.64 8.92 -1.79
C PHE A 27 -13.13 8.63 -1.84
N GLU A 28 -13.63 7.75 -0.96
CA GLU A 28 -15.05 7.43 -0.82
C GLU A 28 -15.91 8.70 -0.61
N ALA A 29 -15.49 9.60 0.28
CA ALA A 29 -16.19 10.88 0.48
C ALA A 29 -16.27 11.72 -0.81
N LEU A 30 -15.20 11.77 -1.62
CA LEU A 30 -15.23 12.46 -2.91
C LEU A 30 -16.16 11.79 -3.93
N LEU A 31 -16.37 10.47 -3.83
CA LEU A 31 -17.33 9.77 -4.68
C LEU A 31 -18.77 10.09 -4.26
N ASP A 32 -19.04 10.09 -2.94
CA ASP A 32 -20.37 10.34 -2.38
C ASP A 32 -20.85 11.79 -2.55
N GLU A 33 -19.93 12.75 -2.60
CA GLU A 33 -20.23 14.18 -2.75
C GLU A 33 -20.72 14.56 -4.17
N HIS A 34 -20.69 13.65 -5.14
CA HIS A 34 -20.87 14.00 -6.55
C HIS A 34 -22.00 13.24 -7.24
N GLU A 35 -23.00 13.99 -7.73
CA GLU A 35 -24.13 13.48 -8.52
C GLU A 35 -23.66 12.89 -9.88
N SER A 36 -22.51 13.33 -10.39
CA SER A 36 -21.86 12.76 -11.58
C SER A 36 -20.34 12.76 -11.42
N LEU A 37 -19.71 11.59 -11.60
CA LEU A 37 -18.27 11.42 -11.45
C LEU A 37 -17.53 11.66 -12.79
N PRO A 38 -16.56 12.59 -12.86
CA PRO A 38 -15.69 12.72 -14.02
C PRO A 38 -14.98 11.40 -14.33
N GLU A 39 -15.01 10.99 -15.60
CA GLU A 39 -14.33 9.76 -16.04
C GLU A 39 -14.71 8.53 -15.19
N GLU A 40 -16.01 8.42 -14.81
CA GLU A 40 -16.52 7.40 -13.87
C GLU A 40 -15.95 6.00 -14.13
N ALA A 41 -16.01 5.54 -15.38
CA ALA A 41 -15.49 4.22 -15.76
C ALA A 41 -13.99 4.07 -15.49
N ALA A 42 -13.18 5.12 -15.74
CA ALA A 42 -11.75 5.09 -15.47
C ALA A 42 -11.46 5.16 -13.97
N VAL A 43 -12.25 5.92 -13.20
CA VAL A 43 -12.15 5.99 -11.74
C VAL A 43 -12.49 4.63 -11.12
N CYS A 44 -13.61 4.01 -11.51
CA CYS A 44 -14.00 2.68 -11.05
C CYS A 44 -12.94 1.64 -11.41
N HIS A 45 -12.43 1.65 -12.63
CA HIS A 45 -11.37 0.75 -13.08
C HIS A 45 -10.09 0.87 -12.23
N PHE A 46 -9.68 2.10 -11.90
CA PHE A 46 -8.54 2.34 -11.01
C PHE A 46 -8.82 1.81 -9.59
N ILE A 47 -9.99 2.09 -9.02
CA ILE A 47 -10.39 1.66 -7.67
C ILE A 47 -10.39 0.12 -7.58
N GLU A 48 -10.95 -0.57 -8.58
CA GLU A 48 -10.94 -2.03 -8.63
C GLU A 48 -9.53 -2.61 -8.56
N HIS A 49 -8.58 -2.01 -9.29
CA HIS A 49 -7.19 -2.46 -9.27
C HIS A 49 -6.50 -2.12 -7.94
N ALA A 50 -6.77 -0.95 -7.36
CA ALA A 50 -6.26 -0.59 -6.03
C ALA A 50 -6.80 -1.53 -4.95
N ALA A 51 -8.07 -1.92 -5.02
CA ALA A 51 -8.69 -2.90 -4.13
C ALA A 51 -8.05 -4.29 -4.29
N LYS A 52 -7.87 -4.76 -5.53
CA LYS A 52 -7.18 -6.03 -5.83
C LYS A 52 -5.75 -6.04 -5.27
N ALA A 53 -4.99 -4.97 -5.48
CA ALA A 53 -3.63 -4.84 -4.96
C ALA A 53 -3.62 -4.88 -3.42
N THR A 54 -4.53 -4.12 -2.78
CA THR A 54 -4.64 -4.10 -1.31
C THR A 54 -5.00 -5.46 -0.74
N HIS A 55 -5.91 -6.19 -1.39
CA HIS A 55 -6.28 -7.54 -0.98
C HIS A 55 -5.10 -8.51 -1.09
N ALA A 56 -4.35 -8.47 -2.20
CA ALA A 56 -3.16 -9.28 -2.40
C ALA A 56 -2.06 -8.98 -1.37
N LEU A 57 -1.91 -7.72 -0.94
CA LEU A 57 -1.00 -7.34 0.14
C LEU A 57 -1.44 -7.93 1.49
N ALA A 58 -2.72 -7.86 1.81
CA ALA A 58 -3.27 -8.43 3.03
C ALA A 58 -3.08 -9.96 3.07
N GLU A 59 -3.33 -10.64 1.95
CA GLU A 59 -3.13 -12.07 1.80
C GLU A 59 -1.64 -12.44 1.97
N ALA A 60 -0.73 -11.72 1.30
CA ALA A 60 0.70 -11.94 1.42
C ALA A 60 1.20 -11.79 2.86
N LEU A 61 0.71 -10.76 3.56
CA LEU A 61 1.02 -10.54 4.97
C LEU A 61 0.49 -11.68 5.85
N GLN A 62 -0.75 -12.12 5.64
CA GLN A 62 -1.36 -13.22 6.39
C GLN A 62 -0.60 -14.55 6.20
N GLN A 63 -0.18 -14.82 4.97
CA GLN A 63 0.58 -16.01 4.60
C GLN A 63 2.10 -15.89 4.88
N ARG A 64 2.55 -14.76 5.43
CA ARG A 64 3.97 -14.46 5.72
C ARG A 64 4.88 -14.62 4.50
N ARG A 65 4.40 -14.22 3.32
CA ARG A 65 5.16 -14.26 2.06
C ARG A 65 5.39 -12.85 1.51
N ALA A 66 6.37 -12.74 0.63
CA ALA A 66 6.53 -11.52 -0.17
C ALA A 66 5.30 -11.35 -1.10
N PRO A 67 4.82 -10.11 -1.32
CA PRO A 67 3.79 -9.86 -2.31
C PRO A 67 4.28 -10.26 -3.70
N ALA A 68 3.42 -10.93 -4.47
CA ALA A 68 3.72 -11.36 -5.84
C ALA A 68 2.52 -11.09 -6.74
N GLY A 69 2.77 -10.71 -7.99
CA GLY A 69 1.72 -10.48 -8.98
C GLY A 69 0.80 -9.30 -8.65
N LEU A 70 1.30 -8.28 -7.96
CA LEU A 70 0.52 -7.07 -7.70
C LEU A 70 0.21 -6.35 -9.03
N PRO A 71 -1.04 -5.88 -9.23
CA PRO A 71 -1.34 -4.99 -10.33
C PRO A 71 -0.45 -3.74 -10.28
N ASP A 72 0.10 -3.34 -11.42
CA ASP A 72 0.84 -2.08 -11.48
C ASP A 72 -0.16 -0.91 -11.53
N LEU A 73 -0.28 -0.22 -10.40
CA LEU A 73 -1.19 0.91 -10.25
C LEU A 73 -0.65 2.19 -10.89
N ARG A 74 0.67 2.30 -11.11
CA ARG A 74 1.25 3.55 -11.61
C ARG A 74 0.81 3.89 -13.05
N PRO A 75 0.79 2.95 -14.01
CA PRO A 75 0.24 3.19 -15.33
C PRO A 75 -1.25 3.57 -15.29
N LEU A 76 -2.04 2.90 -14.46
CA LEU A 76 -3.48 3.16 -14.31
C LEU A 76 -3.76 4.55 -13.74
N GLN A 77 -3.00 4.95 -12.71
CA GLN A 77 -3.09 6.28 -12.12
C GLN A 77 -2.68 7.34 -13.14
N HIS A 78 -1.63 7.10 -13.91
CA HIS A 78 -1.16 8.03 -14.91
C HIS A 78 -2.19 8.21 -16.03
N GLU A 79 -2.79 7.12 -16.51
CA GLU A 79 -3.88 7.16 -17.49
C GLU A 79 -5.08 7.95 -16.94
N LEU A 80 -5.50 7.67 -15.70
CA LEU A 80 -6.58 8.38 -15.06
C LEU A 80 -6.29 9.89 -14.96
N ALA A 81 -5.09 10.28 -14.52
CA ALA A 81 -4.69 11.67 -14.41
C ALA A 81 -4.72 12.39 -15.76
N GLN A 82 -4.30 11.73 -16.85
CA GLN A 82 -4.37 12.30 -18.20
C GLN A 82 -5.81 12.54 -18.65
N ARG A 83 -6.72 11.59 -18.41
CA ARG A 83 -8.15 11.72 -18.74
C ARG A 83 -8.83 12.82 -17.92
N LEU A 84 -8.50 12.91 -16.63
CA LEU A 84 -9.00 13.97 -15.76
C LEU A 84 -8.50 15.36 -16.20
N ALA A 85 -7.27 15.47 -16.70
CA ALA A 85 -6.69 16.75 -17.13
C ALA A 85 -7.41 17.40 -18.33
N VAL A 86 -8.09 16.62 -19.17
CA VAL A 86 -8.84 17.15 -20.34
C VAL A 86 -10.30 17.50 -20.00
N THR A 87 -10.75 17.22 -18.78
CA THR A 87 -12.13 17.47 -18.35
C THR A 87 -12.30 18.90 -17.82
N ARG A 88 -13.47 19.51 -18.06
CA ARG A 88 -13.75 20.93 -17.75
C ARG A 88 -13.93 21.24 -16.25
N ASP A 89 -14.14 20.23 -15.40
CA ASP A 89 -14.32 20.40 -13.96
C ASP A 89 -12.98 20.36 -13.21
N HIS A 90 -12.18 21.41 -13.40
CA HIS A 90 -10.78 21.45 -12.97
C HIS A 90 -10.55 21.18 -11.47
N GLY A 91 -11.47 21.64 -10.60
CA GLY A 91 -11.33 21.44 -9.16
C GLY A 91 -11.52 19.98 -8.75
N LYS A 92 -12.57 19.32 -9.24
CA LYS A 92 -12.84 17.90 -8.93
C LYS A 92 -11.80 16.97 -9.57
N THR A 93 -11.42 17.26 -10.81
CA THR A 93 -10.43 16.46 -11.53
C THR A 93 -9.07 16.52 -10.86
N GLU A 94 -8.69 17.66 -10.30
CA GLU A 94 -7.45 17.80 -9.54
C GLU A 94 -7.47 17.02 -8.22
N LEU A 95 -8.59 17.06 -7.48
CA LEU A 95 -8.75 16.28 -6.25
C LEU A 95 -8.68 14.77 -6.53
N LEU A 96 -9.40 14.30 -7.55
CA LEU A 96 -9.38 12.89 -7.99
C LEU A 96 -7.98 12.44 -8.43
N ALA A 97 -7.26 13.28 -9.19
CA ALA A 97 -5.89 12.98 -9.61
C ALA A 97 -4.92 12.90 -8.42
N ARG A 98 -5.03 13.84 -7.47
CA ARG A 98 -4.17 13.86 -6.27
C ARG A 98 -4.45 12.69 -5.33
N ILE A 99 -5.71 12.32 -5.13
CA ILE A 99 -6.06 11.24 -4.21
C ILE A 99 -5.75 9.85 -4.77
N SER A 100 -5.91 9.66 -6.10
CA SER A 100 -5.49 8.43 -6.78
C SER A 100 -3.97 8.24 -6.78
N ASP A 101 -3.19 9.33 -6.94
CA ASP A 101 -1.74 9.31 -6.78
C ASP A 101 -1.32 8.88 -5.37
N ARG A 102 -1.91 9.52 -4.34
CA ARG A 102 -1.66 9.16 -2.94
C ARG A 102 -2.05 7.71 -2.62
N LEU A 103 -3.15 7.23 -3.18
CA LEU A 103 -3.57 5.84 -3.00
C LEU A 103 -2.53 4.88 -3.59
N THR A 104 -2.06 5.19 -4.80
CA THR A 104 -0.99 4.43 -5.48
C THR A 104 0.29 4.39 -4.64
N ASP A 105 0.72 5.52 -4.09
CA ASP A 105 1.90 5.62 -3.24
C ASP A 105 1.76 4.83 -1.93
N ASN A 106 0.59 4.89 -1.30
CA ASN A 106 0.31 4.15 -0.07
C ASN A 106 0.39 2.63 -0.31
N VAL A 107 -0.21 2.14 -1.41
CA VAL A 107 -0.15 0.72 -1.79
C VAL A 107 1.29 0.28 -2.08
N ASN A 108 2.03 1.07 -2.86
CA ASN A 108 3.44 0.78 -3.17
C ASN A 108 4.33 0.78 -1.92
N THR A 109 4.08 1.71 -0.99
CA THR A 109 4.78 1.76 0.30
C THR A 109 4.51 0.52 1.13
N LEU A 110 3.25 0.07 1.20
CA LEU A 110 2.90 -1.18 1.90
C LEU A 110 3.52 -2.41 1.22
N ALA A 111 3.51 -2.49 -0.10
CA ALA A 111 4.18 -3.54 -0.85
C ALA A 111 5.66 -3.64 -0.48
N HIS A 112 6.34 -2.51 -0.40
CA HIS A 112 7.75 -2.43 0.02
C HIS A 112 7.96 -2.87 1.47
N VAL A 113 7.13 -2.42 2.41
CA VAL A 113 7.22 -2.80 3.83
C VAL A 113 7.00 -4.30 4.02
N ILE A 114 5.97 -4.87 3.37
CA ILE A 114 5.65 -6.29 3.45
C ILE A 114 6.74 -7.12 2.76
N GLY A 115 7.22 -6.71 1.59
CA GLY A 115 8.30 -7.38 0.86
C GLY A 115 9.63 -7.43 1.62
N ARG A 116 9.84 -6.52 2.58
CA ARG A 116 11.01 -6.47 3.48
C ARG A 116 10.84 -7.29 4.77
N SER A 117 9.64 -7.77 5.07
CA SER A 117 9.32 -8.46 6.32
C SER A 117 10.04 -9.81 6.47
N PRO A 118 10.13 -10.68 5.44
CA PRO A 118 10.83 -11.96 5.55
C PRO A 118 12.31 -11.83 5.86
N GLN A 119 12.97 -10.78 5.34
CA GLN A 119 14.39 -10.51 5.60
C GLN A 119 14.62 -10.07 7.05
N LEU A 120 13.69 -9.30 7.63
CA LEU A 120 13.76 -8.86 9.02
C LEU A 120 13.59 -10.03 10.00
N THR A 121 12.69 -10.97 9.71
CA THR A 121 12.54 -12.20 10.51
C THR A 121 13.77 -13.11 10.45
N MET A 122 14.44 -13.21 9.29
CA MET A 122 15.65 -14.04 9.13
C MET A 122 16.91 -13.46 9.80
N VAL A 123 16.98 -12.15 10.01
CA VAL A 123 18.10 -11.50 10.72
C VAL A 123 17.98 -11.71 12.23
N ASP A 124 16.76 -11.70 12.76
CA ASP A 124 16.50 -11.95 14.18
C ASP A 124 16.81 -13.40 14.59
N ASP A 125 16.44 -14.39 13.76
CA ASP A 125 16.79 -15.80 14.00
C ASP A 125 18.31 -16.03 14.02
N ARG A 126 19.08 -15.35 13.16
CA ARG A 126 20.55 -15.45 13.14
C ARG A 126 21.22 -14.85 14.37
N HIS A 127 20.67 -13.77 14.93
CA HIS A 127 21.14 -13.22 16.20
C HIS A 127 20.82 -14.13 17.39
N ARG A 128 19.75 -14.92 17.31
CA ARG A 128 19.36 -15.85 18.37
C ARG A 128 20.21 -17.13 18.42
N THR A 129 20.82 -17.53 17.30
CA THR A 129 21.66 -18.74 17.20
C THR A 129 23.16 -18.50 17.49
N GLY A 130 23.57 -17.27 17.78
CA GLY A 130 24.98 -16.88 17.91
C GLY A 130 25.49 -16.71 19.34
N HIS A 131 25.41 -17.74 20.21
CA HIS A 131 26.27 -17.81 21.41
C HIS A 131 26.39 -19.24 21.96
N VAL A 132 27.46 -19.95 21.56
CA VAL A 132 28.27 -20.81 22.45
C VAL A 132 29.68 -20.94 21.84
N PRO A 133 30.72 -20.25 22.34
CA PRO A 133 32.04 -20.84 22.43
C PRO A 133 32.10 -21.57 23.77
N GLY A 134 32.10 -22.90 23.70
CA GLY A 134 32.35 -23.73 24.86
C GLY A 134 33.79 -23.52 25.31
N ASP A 135 33.95 -23.07 26.55
CA ASP A 135 35.14 -23.37 27.33
C ASP A 135 35.25 -24.90 27.41
N ALA A 136 36.27 -25.44 26.76
CA ALA A 136 36.76 -26.77 27.02
C ALA A 136 38.25 -26.64 27.37
N ALA A 137 38.45 -26.69 28.69
CA ALA A 137 39.62 -27.11 29.48
C ALA A 137 40.89 -27.54 28.73
#